data_AF-E4XQX3-F1
#
_entry.id   AF-E4XQX3-F1
#
_cell.length_a   1.000
_cell.length_b   1.000
_cell.length_c   1.000
_cell.angle_alpha   90.00
_cell.angle_beta   90.00
_cell.angle_gamma   90.00
#
_symmetry.space_group_name_H-M   'P 1'
#
loop_
_entity.id
_entity.type
_entity.pdbx_description
1 polymer ?
#
loop_
_entity_poly.entity_id
_entity_poly.type
_entity_poly.pdbx_seq_one_letter_code
_entity_poly.pdbx_strand_id
1 'polypeptide(L)'
;METHTIEEKERFVFEQVVLNMANYKRTMNAKIEHNIANFNKLSDSHKKLLPAREKYFEDQKLAVFQNQEILKLILEDCEQNFGFEVTGSTIKVFQSLQL
;
A
#
# COMPACT_ATOMS: atom_id res chain seq x y z
N MET A 1 -18.52 -5.76 27.63
CA MET A 1 -17.45 -4.82 27.26
C MET A 1 -16.21 -5.67 27.16
N GLU A 2 -15.82 -6.07 25.94
CA GLU A 2 -14.67 -6.94 25.75
C GLU A 2 -13.40 -6.10 25.98
N THR A 3 -12.75 -6.33 27.12
CA THR A 3 -11.46 -5.74 27.43
C THR A 3 -10.39 -6.54 26.70
N HIS A 4 -10.02 -6.08 25.51
CA HIS A 4 -8.84 -6.57 24.83
C HIS A 4 -7.61 -6.39 25.71
N THR A 5 -6.80 -7.43 25.83
CA THR A 5 -5.50 -7.36 26.50
C THR A 5 -4.57 -6.40 25.73
N ILE A 6 -3.52 -5.91 26.39
CA ILE A 6 -2.53 -5.03 25.72
C ILE A 6 -1.92 -5.76 24.51
N GLU A 7 -1.63 -7.05 24.66
CA GLU A 7 -1.10 -7.93 23.60
C GLU A 7 -2.03 -8.04 22.38
N GLU A 8 -3.35 -8.13 22.60
CA GLU A 8 -4.34 -8.17 21.50
C GLU A 8 -4.39 -6.85 20.71
N LYS A 9 -4.23 -5.71 21.40
CA LYS A 9 -4.19 -4.40 20.75
C LYS A 9 -2.91 -4.20 19.95
N GLU A 10 -1.77 -4.62 20.51
CA GLU A 10 -0.48 -4.55 19.83
C GLU A 10 -0.46 -5.43 18.58
N ARG A 11 -0.99 -6.66 18.69
CA ARG A 11 -1.17 -7.55 17.55
C ARG A 11 -2.07 -6.94 16.48
N PHE A 12 -3.22 -6.36 16.86
CA PHE A 12 -4.10 -5.71 15.91
C PHE A 12 -3.39 -4.57 15.15
N VAL A 13 -2.66 -3.71 15.85
CA VAL A 13 -1.91 -2.62 15.23
C VAL A 13 -0.83 -3.15 14.30
N PHE A 14 -0.09 -4.18 14.71
CA PHE A 14 0.91 -4.85 13.88
C PHE A 14 0.31 -5.37 12.57
N GLU A 15 -0.80 -6.13 12.66
CA GLU A 15 -1.50 -6.66 11.49
C GLU A 15 -1.97 -5.52 10.55
N GLN A 16 -2.48 -4.41 11.10
CA GLN A 16 -2.86 -3.25 10.29
C GLN A 16 -1.66 -2.61 9.56
N VAL A 17 -0.52 -2.45 10.23
CA VAL A 17 0.69 -1.87 9.62
C VAL A 17 1.18 -2.74 8.46
N VAL A 18 1.30 -4.05 8.68
CA VAL A 18 1.76 -4.99 7.65
C VAL A 18 0.78 -5.02 6.47
N LEU A 19 -0.54 -5.04 6.71
CA LEU A 19 -1.53 -4.97 5.65
C LEU A 19 -1.46 -3.66 4.86
N ASN A 20 -1.21 -2.53 5.52
CA ASN A 20 -1.06 -1.25 4.85
C ASN A 20 0.18 -1.23 3.94
N MET A 21 1.30 -1.80 4.40
CA MET A 21 2.51 -1.95 3.59
C MET A 21 2.31 -2.87 2.39
N ALA A 22 1.64 -4.02 2.59
CA ALA A 22 1.33 -4.96 1.53
C ALA A 22 0.39 -4.38 0.46
N ASN A 23 -0.50 -3.46 0.86
CA ASN A 23 -1.53 -2.88 0.01
C ASN A 23 -1.18 -1.51 -0.59
N TYR A 24 0.01 -0.98 -0.30
CA TYR A 24 0.44 0.35 -0.72
C TYR A 24 0.22 0.61 -2.21
N LYS A 25 0.69 -0.28 -3.09
CA LYS A 25 0.55 -0.15 -4.55
C LYS A 25 -0.91 -0.03 -4.98
N ARG A 26 -1.78 -0.86 -4.40
CA ARG A 26 -3.21 -0.88 -4.72
C ARG A 26 -3.86 0.47 -4.39
N THR A 27 -3.62 0.96 -3.17
CA THR A 27 -4.17 2.23 -2.67
C THR A 27 -3.67 3.41 -3.50
N MET A 28 -2.37 3.44 -3.78
CA MET A 28 -1.77 4.52 -4.56
C MET A 28 -2.21 4.52 -6.02
N ASN A 29 -2.30 3.34 -6.64
CA ASN A 29 -2.80 3.23 -8.01
C ASN A 29 -4.26 3.67 -8.12
N ALA A 30 -5.13 3.32 -7.16
CA ALA A 30 -6.51 3.80 -7.16
C ALA A 30 -6.61 5.34 -7.17
N LYS A 31 -5.72 6.02 -6.42
CA LYS A 31 -5.62 7.48 -6.42
C LYS A 31 -5.12 8.04 -7.77
N ILE A 32 -4.15 7.38 -8.39
CA ILE A 32 -3.64 7.77 -9.71
C ILE A 32 -4.75 7.60 -10.77
N GLU A 33 -5.46 6.47 -10.78
CA GLU A 33 -6.56 6.21 -11.72
C GLU A 33 -7.70 7.22 -11.56
N HIS A 34 -8.01 7.63 -10.33
CA HIS A 34 -8.96 8.71 -10.09
C HIS A 34 -8.51 10.04 -10.74
N ASN A 35 -7.22 10.37 -10.65
CA ASN A 35 -6.65 11.57 -11.28
C ASN A 35 -6.62 11.48 -12.81
N ILE A 36 -6.33 10.30 -13.37
CA ILE A 36 -6.42 10.03 -14.81
C ILE A 36 -7.86 10.24 -15.28
N ALA A 37 -8.83 9.66 -14.58
CA ALA A 37 -10.25 9.83 -14.92
C ALA A 37 -10.67 11.31 -14.90
N ASN A 38 -10.21 12.08 -13.92
CA ASN A 38 -10.49 13.53 -13.86
C ASN A 38 -9.80 14.32 -14.98
N PHE A 39 -8.56 13.98 -15.32
CA PHE A 39 -7.87 14.57 -16.47
C PHE A 39 -8.60 14.27 -17.79
N ASN A 40 -9.10 13.05 -17.94
CA ASN A 40 -9.80 12.62 -19.15
C ASN A 40 -11.15 13.32 -19.35
N LYS A 41 -11.78 13.82 -18.27
CA LYS A 41 -13.00 14.66 -18.34
C LYS A 41 -12.74 16.08 -18.86
N LEU A 42 -11.49 16.54 -18.90
CA LEU A 42 -11.17 17.86 -19.44
C LEU A 42 -11.39 17.91 -20.95
N SER A 43 -11.73 19.09 -21.47
CA SER A 43 -11.78 19.33 -22.91
C SER A 43 -10.38 19.25 -23.54
N ASP A 44 -10.33 18.97 -24.83
CA ASP A 44 -9.06 18.85 -25.57
C ASP A 44 -8.23 20.15 -25.54
N SER A 45 -8.90 21.31 -25.52
CA SER A 45 -8.23 22.61 -25.35
C SER A 45 -7.45 22.71 -24.05
N HIS A 46 -8.01 22.20 -22.95
CA HIS A 46 -7.33 22.18 -21.65
C HIS A 46 -6.26 21.10 -21.58
N LYS A 47 -6.49 19.93 -22.16
CA LYS A 47 -5.47 18.86 -22.23
C LYS A 47 -4.23 19.31 -23.00
N LYS A 48 -4.39 20.09 -24.07
CA LYS A 48 -3.27 20.67 -24.85
C LYS A 48 -2.37 21.60 -24.03
N LEU A 49 -2.87 22.20 -22.95
CA LEU A 49 -2.05 23.02 -22.03
C LEU A 49 -1.17 22.15 -21.11
N LEU A 50 -1.44 20.85 -21.03
CA LEU A 50 -0.78 19.90 -20.14
C LEU A 50 -0.22 18.69 -20.94
N PRO A 51 0.64 18.91 -21.95
CA PRO A 51 1.03 17.86 -22.90
C PRO A 51 1.83 16.71 -22.27
N ALA A 52 2.54 16.96 -21.17
CA ALA A 52 3.34 15.95 -20.47
C ALA A 52 2.53 15.16 -19.41
N ARG A 53 1.23 15.42 -19.27
CA ARG A 53 0.45 14.92 -18.13
C ARG A 53 0.27 13.41 -18.14
N GLU A 54 0.10 12.81 -19.32
CA GLU A 54 0.00 11.36 -19.47
C GLU A 54 1.30 10.67 -19.06
N LYS A 55 2.45 11.15 -19.57
CA LYS A 55 3.76 10.64 -19.16
C LYS A 55 3.97 10.74 -17.65
N TYR A 56 3.56 11.85 -17.05
CA TYR A 56 3.65 12.04 -15.60
C TYR A 56 2.86 10.98 -14.82
N PHE A 57 1.67 10.58 -15.28
CA PHE A 57 0.92 9.50 -14.63
C PHE A 57 1.63 8.14 -14.73
N GLU A 58 2.26 7.84 -15.87
CA GLU A 58 3.06 6.62 -16.03
C GLU A 58 4.31 6.63 -15.13
N ASP A 59 5.01 7.76 -15.04
CA ASP A 59 6.16 7.92 -14.14
C ASP A 59 5.72 7.75 -12.67
N GLN A 60 4.53 8.22 -12.29
CA GLN A 60 3.96 7.97 -10.96
C GLN A 60 3.68 6.49 -10.71
N LYS A 61 3.10 5.77 -11.68
CA LYS A 61 2.84 4.32 -11.56
C LYS A 61 4.14 3.54 -11.37
N LEU A 62 5.20 3.92 -12.10
CA LEU A 62 6.53 3.32 -11.97
C LEU A 62 7.11 3.57 -10.58
N ALA A 63 7.05 4.80 -10.08
CA ALA A 63 7.53 5.13 -8.73
C ALA A 63 6.76 4.37 -7.64
N VAL A 64 5.43 4.26 -7.77
CA VAL A 64 4.60 3.45 -6.86
C VAL A 64 5.00 1.98 -6.89
N PHE A 65 5.31 1.44 -8.07
CA PHE A 65 5.82 0.07 -8.19
C PHE A 65 7.14 -0.10 -7.46
N GLN A 66 8.12 0.77 -7.68
CA GLN A 66 9.42 0.71 -7.01
C GLN A 66 9.30 0.82 -5.49
N ASN A 67 8.46 1.72 -5.00
CA ASN A 67 8.18 1.86 -3.57
C ASN A 67 7.56 0.58 -2.98
N GLN A 68 6.68 -0.10 -3.72
CA GLN A 68 6.12 -1.37 -3.27
C GLN A 68 7.18 -2.46 -3.14
N GLU A 69 8.16 -2.52 -4.04
CA GLU A 69 9.26 -3.49 -3.94
C GLU A 69 10.12 -3.23 -2.71
N ILE A 70 10.38 -1.96 -2.36
CA ILE A 70 11.07 -1.62 -1.10
C ILE A 70 10.26 -2.09 0.12
N LEU A 71 8.94 -1.84 0.13
CA LEU A 71 8.08 -2.27 1.23
C LEU A 71 8.02 -3.80 1.36
N LYS A 72 8.07 -4.54 0.25
CA LYS A 72 8.15 -6.00 0.28
C LYS A 72 9.42 -6.48 0.97
N LEU A 73 10.57 -5.88 0.67
CA LEU A 73 11.83 -6.24 1.33
C LEU A 73 11.76 -6.04 2.85
N ILE A 74 11.12 -4.95 3.30
CA ILE A 74 10.90 -4.70 4.74
C ILE A 74 9.99 -5.79 5.34
N LEU A 75 8.92 -6.16 4.64
CA LEU A 75 7.99 -7.19 5.10
C LEU A 75 8.62 -8.58 5.15
N GLU A 76 9.45 -8.94 4.17
CA GLU A 76 10.19 -10.21 4.12
C GLU A 76 11.17 -10.34 5.29
N ASP A 77 11.89 -9.27 5.62
CA ASP A 77 12.75 -9.22 6.82
C ASP A 77 11.91 -9.35 8.10
N CYS A 78 10.78 -8.63 8.18
CA CYS A 78 9.89 -8.71 9.34
C CYS A 78 9.27 -10.12 9.49
N GLU A 79 8.88 -10.78 8.41
CA GLU A 79 8.31 -12.14 8.41
C GLU A 79 9.28 -13.15 9.04
N GLN A 80 10.57 -13.05 8.71
CA GLN A 80 11.61 -13.91 9.28
C GLN A 80 11.83 -13.68 10.78
N ASN A 81 11.62 -12.45 11.27
CA ASN A 81 11.87 -12.08 12.66
C ASN A 81 10.64 -12.24 13.58
N PHE A 82 9.42 -12.05 13.05
CA PHE A 82 8.18 -12.02 13.86
C PHE A 82 7.21 -13.16 13.55
N GLY A 83 7.49 -13.98 12.53
CA GLY A 83 6.71 -15.18 12.21
C GLY A 83 5.28 -14.89 11.79
N PHE A 84 5.08 -14.22 10.66
CA PHE A 84 3.77 -14.01 10.03
C PHE A 84 3.85 -14.18 8.52
N GLU A 85 2.74 -14.53 7.87
CA GLU A 85 2.65 -14.63 6.40
C GLU A 85 1.58 -13.67 5.89
N VAL A 86 1.85 -13.00 4.77
CA VAL A 86 0.89 -12.15 4.05
C VAL A 86 0.40 -12.85 2.79
N THR A 87 -0.91 -13.12 2.72
CA THR A 87 -1.55 -13.63 1.50
C THR A 87 -2.59 -12.62 1.01
N GLY A 88 -2.28 -11.88 -0.05
CA GLY A 88 -3.21 -10.89 -0.62
C GLY A 88 -3.57 -9.77 0.36
N SER A 89 -4.77 -9.83 0.95
CA SER A 89 -5.26 -8.84 1.94
C SER A 89 -5.42 -9.43 3.34
N THR A 90 -4.84 -10.60 3.60
CA THR A 90 -4.91 -11.29 4.89
C THR A 90 -3.52 -11.54 5.44
N ILE A 91 -3.40 -11.45 6.76
CA ILE A 91 -2.20 -11.83 7.52
C ILE A 91 -2.52 -13.04 8.38
N LYS A 92 -1.56 -13.94 8.49
CA LYS A 92 -1.56 -15.00 9.49
C LYS A 92 -0.31 -14.87 10.37
N VAL A 93 -0.49 -14.55 11.64
CA VAL A 93 0.60 -14.48 12.63
C VAL A 93 0.73 -15.85 13.31
N PHE A 94 1.93 -16.44 13.28
CA PHE A 94 2.22 -17.80 13.77
C PHE A 94 2.90 -17.83 15.14
N GLN A 95 3.58 -16.75 15.53
CA GLN A 95 4.26 -16.63 16.82
C GLN A 95 3.66 -15.50 17.66
N SER A 96 3.65 -15.68 18.97
CA SER A 96 3.41 -14.56 19.90
C SER A 96 4.50 -13.51 19.69
N LEU A 97 4.12 -12.26 19.44
CA LEU A 97 5.05 -11.14 19.33
C LEU A 97 5.88 -11.06 20.63
N GLN A 98 7.12 -11.52 20.59
CA GLN A 98 8.07 -11.31 21.68
C GLN A 98 8.71 -9.93 21.43
N LEU A 99 8.00 -8.87 21.84
CA LEU A 99 8.49 -7.50 21.85
C LEU A 99 9.30 -7.21 23.12
#